data_AF-A0AAW8AQ35-F1
#
_entry.id   AF-A0AAW8AQ35-F1
#
_cell.length_a   1.000
_cell.length_b   1.000
_cell.length_c   1.000
_cell.angle_alpha   90.00
_cell.angle_beta   90.00
_cell.angle_gamma   90.00
#
_symmetry.space_group_name_H-M   'P 1'
#
loop_
_entity.id
_entity.type
_entity.pdbx_description
1 polymer ?
#
loop_
_entity_poly.entity_id
_entity_poly.type
_entity_poly.pdbx_seq_one_letter_code
_entity_poly.pdbx_strand_id
1 'polypeptide(L)'
;VTAWDEASQLVLNAVHLPWDTDPAVLDARLTQTEKERVLDYLHQRVELRRPLPYIPGEAWFMGLPFHVDERVLIPRSPIAQLI
;
A
#
# COMPACT_ATOMS: atom_id res chain seq x y z
N VAL A 1 -2.24 11.82 4.96
CA VAL A 1 -1.36 10.65 4.82
C VAL A 1 0.05 11.12 5.08
N THR A 2 0.66 10.65 6.17
CA THR A 2 2.06 10.94 6.49
C THR A 2 3.00 9.96 5.75
N ALA A 3 4.30 10.26 5.69
CA ALA A 3 5.28 9.33 5.13
C ALA A 3 5.33 7.99 5.89
N TRP A 4 5.02 8.01 7.19
CA TRP A 4 4.93 6.82 8.01
C TRP A 4 3.73 5.94 7.65
N ASP A 5 2.56 6.56 7.43
CA ASP A 5 1.35 5.83 7.02
C ASP A 5 1.57 5.16 5.66
N GLU A 6 2.22 5.88 4.73
CA GLU A 6 2.56 5.36 3.41
C GLU A 6 3.53 4.17 3.49
N ALA A 7 4.60 4.29 4.29
CA ALA A 7 5.57 3.22 4.49
C ALA A 7 4.92 1.99 5.14
N SER A 8 4.09 2.19 6.14
CA SER A 8 3.36 1.12 6.82
C SER A 8 2.42 0.40 5.86
N GLN A 9 1.64 1.14 5.07
CA GLN A 9 0.76 0.54 4.06
C GLN A 9 1.53 -0.27 3.03
N LEU A 10 2.66 0.25 2.55
CA LEU A 10 3.47 -0.44 1.54
C LEU A 10 4.03 -1.76 2.07
N VAL A 11 4.56 -1.76 3.30
CA VAL A 11 5.09 -2.98 3.93
C VAL A 11 3.98 -3.98 4.23
N LEU A 12 2.88 -3.55 4.85
CA LEU A 12 1.76 -4.43 5.19
C LEU A 12 1.15 -5.10 3.95
N ASN A 13 0.95 -4.33 2.86
CA ASN A 13 0.48 -4.90 1.59
C ASN A 13 1.46 -5.91 1.00
N ALA A 14 2.77 -5.65 1.06
CA ALA A 14 3.78 -6.59 0.58
C ALA A 14 3.80 -7.91 1.36
N VAL A 15 3.26 -7.94 2.58
CA VAL A 15 3.16 -9.16 3.40
C VAL A 15 1.72 -9.65 3.56
N HIS A 16 0.79 -9.13 2.74
CA HIS A 16 -0.63 -9.48 2.75
C HIS A 16 -1.31 -9.31 4.11
N LEU A 17 -0.86 -8.32 4.88
CA LEU A 17 -1.48 -7.93 6.14
C LEU A 17 -2.41 -6.73 5.94
N PRO A 18 -3.57 -6.71 6.60
CA PRO A 18 -4.51 -5.59 6.52
C PRO A 18 -3.96 -4.34 7.26
N TRP A 19 -4.50 -3.16 6.93
CA TRP A 19 -4.01 -1.89 7.48
C TRP A 19 -4.33 -1.70 8.97
N ASP A 20 -5.31 -2.41 9.49
CA ASP A 20 -5.75 -2.45 10.88
C ASP A 20 -5.15 -3.63 11.66
N THR A 21 -4.04 -4.19 11.15
CA THR A 21 -3.31 -5.28 11.83
C THR A 21 -2.82 -4.85 13.22
N ASP A 22 -2.89 -5.77 14.18
CA ASP A 22 -2.39 -5.56 15.54
C ASP A 22 -0.91 -5.13 15.53
N PRO A 23 -0.54 -4.03 16.23
CA PRO A 23 0.85 -3.57 16.33
C PRO A 23 1.86 -4.64 16.80
N ALA A 24 1.41 -5.72 17.45
CA ALA A 24 2.24 -6.87 17.80
C ALA A 24 2.98 -7.50 16.60
N VAL A 25 2.50 -7.30 15.36
CA VAL A 25 3.20 -7.80 14.17
C VAL A 25 4.55 -7.11 13.93
N LEU A 26 4.81 -5.96 14.56
CA LEU A 26 6.10 -5.28 14.47
C LEU A 26 7.25 -6.12 15.07
N ASP A 27 6.93 -7.03 15.99
CA ASP A 27 7.92 -7.96 16.56
C ASP A 27 8.15 -9.21 15.70
N ALA A 28 7.33 -9.42 14.66
CA ALA A 28 7.45 -10.56 13.76
C ALA A 28 8.74 -10.50 12.93
N ARG A 29 9.06 -11.62 12.27
CA ARG A 29 10.19 -11.71 11.36
C ARG A 29 9.68 -12.08 9.98
N LEU A 30 10.11 -11.30 9.00
CA LEU A 30 9.83 -11.58 7.60
C LEU A 30 10.63 -12.79 7.12
N THR A 31 9.96 -13.66 6.39
CA THR A 31 10.58 -14.68 5.53
C THR A 31 11.42 -14.01 4.43
N GLN A 32 12.30 -14.78 3.80
CA GLN A 32 13.12 -14.26 2.70
C GLN A 32 12.26 -13.73 1.54
N THR A 33 11.22 -14.47 1.16
CA THR A 33 10.29 -14.09 0.09
C THR A 33 9.55 -12.79 0.41
N GLU A 34 9.13 -12.59 1.65
CA GLU A 34 8.48 -11.34 2.07
C GLU A 34 9.43 -10.15 2.00
N LYS A 35 10.69 -10.33 2.42
CA LYS A 35 11.71 -9.28 2.30
C LYS A 35 11.94 -8.87 0.85
N GLU A 36 12.06 -9.84 -0.04
CA GLU A 36 12.23 -9.59 -1.48
C GLU A 36 11.03 -8.82 -2.04
N ARG A 37 9.81 -9.17 -1.65
CA ARG A 37 8.60 -8.45 -2.07
C ARG A 37 8.55 -7.02 -1.55
N VAL A 38 8.91 -6.80 -0.28
CA VAL A 38 8.99 -5.46 0.32
C VAL A 38 10.01 -4.60 -0.44
N LEU A 39 11.19 -5.15 -0.75
CA LEU A 39 12.22 -4.44 -1.50
C LEU A 39 11.76 -4.09 -2.92
N ASP A 40 11.07 -5.00 -3.60
CA ASP A 40 10.48 -4.73 -4.91
C ASP A 40 9.44 -3.59 -4.85
N TYR A 41 8.53 -3.62 -3.87
CA TYR A 41 7.54 -2.55 -3.69
C TYR A 41 8.20 -1.20 -3.41
N LEU A 42 9.26 -1.18 -2.59
CA LEU A 42 10.04 0.03 -2.31
C LEU A 42 10.73 0.55 -3.57
N HIS A 43 11.34 -0.33 -4.38
CA HIS A 43 11.95 0.05 -5.64
C HIS A 43 10.93 0.70 -6.59
N GLN A 44 9.76 0.09 -6.75
CA GLN A 44 8.67 0.64 -7.54
C GLN A 44 8.19 2.01 -7.02
N ARG A 45 8.10 2.18 -5.70
CA ARG A 45 7.59 3.42 -5.10
C ARG A 45 8.60 4.56 -5.14
N VAL A 46 9.88 4.28 -4.88
CA VAL A 46 10.94 5.29 -4.69
C VAL A 46 11.61 5.63 -6.01
N GLU A 47 12.06 4.62 -6.76
CA GLU A 47 12.80 4.81 -8.00
C GLU A 47 11.84 5.06 -9.17
N LEU A 48 10.85 4.19 -9.35
CA LEU A 48 9.89 4.30 -10.46
C LEU A 48 8.75 5.29 -10.18
N ARG A 49 8.66 5.79 -8.95
CA ARG A 49 7.62 6.74 -8.51
C ARG A 49 6.19 6.25 -8.83
N ARG A 50 5.98 4.93 -8.88
CA ARG A 50 4.65 4.35 -9.11
C ARG A 50 3.73 4.76 -7.95
N PRO A 51 2.50 5.24 -8.24
CA PRO A 51 1.52 5.48 -7.20
C PRO A 51 1.28 4.24 -6.35
N LEU A 52 1.21 4.41 -5.02
CA LEU A 52 1.10 3.29 -4.10
C LEU A 52 -0.02 2.29 -4.45
N PRO A 53 -1.25 2.69 -4.82
CA PRO A 53 -2.32 1.74 -5.17
C PRO A 53 -2.02 0.83 -6.37
N TYR A 54 -1.15 1.25 -7.30
CA TYR A 54 -0.78 0.46 -8.47
C TYR A 54 0.28 -0.60 -8.18
N ILE A 55 0.95 -0.50 -7.04
CA ILE A 55 2.01 -1.44 -6.65
C ILE A 55 1.40 -2.78 -6.20
N PRO A 56 0.48 -2.83 -5.21
CA PRO A 56 -0.25 -4.04 -4.89
C PRO A 56 -1.36 -4.35 -5.92
N GLY A 57 -1.75 -3.37 -6.75
CA GLY A 57 -2.82 -3.52 -7.73
C GLY A 57 -4.22 -3.52 -7.10
N GLU A 58 -4.34 -3.03 -5.87
CA GLU A 58 -5.59 -2.96 -5.10
C GLU A 58 -5.69 -1.61 -4.37
N ALA A 59 -6.91 -1.10 -4.24
CA ALA A 59 -7.24 0.07 -3.45
C ALA A 59 -8.53 -0.13 -2.66
N TRP A 60 -8.57 0.42 -1.45
CA TRP A 60 -9.76 0.40 -0.61
C TRP A 60 -10.59 1.66 -0.83
N PHE A 61 -11.89 1.49 -1.11
CA PHE A 61 -12.85 2.58 -1.23
C PHE A 61 -14.14 2.21 -0.54
N MET A 62 -14.61 3.08 0.38
CA MET A 62 -15.80 2.83 1.21
C MET A 62 -15.83 1.45 1.88
N GLY A 63 -14.67 0.98 2.37
CA GLY A 63 -14.55 -0.31 3.05
C GLY A 63 -14.56 -1.54 2.13
N LEU A 64 -14.50 -1.35 0.82
CA LEU A 64 -14.44 -2.43 -0.17
C LEU A 64 -13.10 -2.40 -0.91
N PRO A 65 -12.46 -3.56 -1.16
CA PRO A 65 -11.27 -3.64 -2.00
C PRO A 65 -11.67 -3.62 -3.48
N PHE A 66 -10.93 -2.85 -4.28
CA PHE A 66 -11.07 -2.77 -5.73
C PHE A 66 -9.73 -3.07 -6.39
N HIS A 67 -9.76 -3.79 -7.50
CA HIS A 67 -8.59 -3.93 -8.36
C HIS A 67 -8.30 -2.59 -9.07
N VAL A 68 -7.04 -2.18 -9.05
CA VAL A 68 -6.60 -0.90 -9.62
C VAL A 68 -5.32 -1.12 -10.42
N ASP A 69 -5.29 -0.54 -11.62
CA ASP A 69 -4.10 -0.48 -12.45
C ASP A 69 -3.98 0.89 -13.13
N GLU A 70 -3.00 1.03 -14.01
CA GLU A 70 -2.68 2.28 -14.72
C GLU A 70 -3.82 2.81 -15.60
N ARG A 71 -4.85 2.00 -15.88
CA ARG A 71 -6.04 2.39 -16.64
C ARG A 71 -7.09 3.08 -15.77
N VAL A 72 -7.00 2.96 -14.45
CA VAL A 72 -7.92 3.55 -13.49
C VAL A 72 -7.30 4.84 -12.96
N LEU A 73 -8.05 5.93 -12.98
CA LEU A 73 -7.60 7.17 -12.34
C LEU A 73 -7.66 6.98 -10.82
N ILE A 74 -6.51 6.97 -10.13
CA ILE A 74 -6.54 7.09 -8.66
C ILE A 74 -7.22 8.41 -8.34
N PRO A 75 -8.33 8.41 -7.57
CA PRO A 75 -9.01 9.64 -7.21
C PRO A 75 -8.08 10.47 -6.32
N ARG A 76 -7.33 11.37 -6.94
CA ARG A 76 -6.71 12.51 -6.26
C ARG A 76 -7.86 13.44 -5.92
N SER A 77 -8.43 13.29 -4.73
CA SER A 77 -9.66 13.95 -4.31
C SER A 77 -9.73 15.45 -4.69
N PRO A 78 -10.85 15.87 -5.31
CA PRO A 78 -11.60 17.05 -4.87
C PRO A 78 -12.76 16.68 -3.91
N ILE A 79 -13.17 15.40 -3.87
CA ILE A 79 -14.36 14.93 -3.13
C ILE A 79 -14.11 14.73 -1.63
N ALA A 80 -12.91 14.42 -1.16
CA ALA A 80 -12.55 14.45 0.27
C ALA A 80 -12.52 15.88 0.88
N GLN A 81 -12.79 16.91 0.08
CA GLN A 81 -13.06 18.28 0.54
C GLN A 81 -14.56 18.65 0.47
N LEU A 82 -15.43 17.78 -0.04
CA LEU A 82 -16.83 18.08 -0.39
C LEU A 82 -17.88 17.24 0.36
N ILE A 83 -17.47 16.32 1.24
CA ILE A 83 -18.36 15.62 2.19
C ILE A 83 -17.92 15.95 3.61
#